data_AF-A0A1Y4JNW0-F1
#
_entry.id   AF-A0A1Y4JNW0-F1
#
_cell.length_a   1.000
_cell.length_b   1.000
_cell.length_c   1.000
_cell.angle_alpha   90.00
_cell.angle_beta   90.00
_cell.angle_gamma   90.00
#
_symmetry.space_group_name_H-M   'P 1'
#
loop_
_entity.id
_entity.type
_entity.pdbx_description
1 polymer ?
#
loop_
_entity_poly.entity_id
_entity_poly.type
_entity_poly.pdbx_seq_one_letter_code
_entity_poly.pdbx_strand_id
1 'polypeptide(L)'
;MKRLIFSAALLVISLCAAQAQKFALIDMEFILKHIPAYEQANQQMESLSQQWQSEIEAKSNEAKALYEAYQKDAATLTDAQRTAKEEAVVAKEKEAAELRQKYFGPQGEMMKKQRELVAPIQDNIYNAVKDIAMEQNYDAVIDRASAQSMIFASPRIDISNEVLSRLGYSN
;
A
#
# COMPACT_ATOMS: atom_id res chain seq x y z
N MET A 1 35.25 55.13 16.24
CA MET A 1 34.15 54.48 16.98
C MET A 1 32.90 54.27 16.13
N LYS A 2 32.30 55.30 15.50
CA LYS A 2 31.09 55.16 14.66
C LYS A 2 31.24 54.13 13.50
N ARG A 3 32.41 54.11 12.84
CA ARG A 3 32.73 53.12 11.79
C ARG A 3 32.80 51.68 12.30
N LEU A 4 33.35 51.47 13.50
CA LEU A 4 33.43 50.14 14.13
C LEU A 4 32.05 49.63 14.56
N ILE A 5 31.20 50.52 15.09
CA ILE A 5 29.82 50.19 15.46
C ILE A 5 29.00 49.83 14.21
N PHE A 6 29.18 50.56 13.11
CA PHE A 6 28.50 50.28 11.85
C PHE A 6 28.96 48.95 11.23
N SER A 7 30.26 48.66 11.25
CA SER A 7 30.81 47.38 10.80
C SER A 7 30.36 46.20 11.66
N ALA A 8 30.28 46.37 12.98
CA ALA A 8 29.76 45.35 13.90
C ALA A 8 28.26 45.09 13.69
N ALA A 9 27.46 46.15 13.48
CA ALA A 9 26.04 46.01 13.17
C ALA A 9 25.80 45.29 11.83
N LEU A 10 26.61 45.57 10.80
CA LEU A 10 26.53 44.90 9.51
C LEU A 10 26.89 43.40 9.60
N LEU A 11 27.84 43.04 10.49
CA LEU A 11 28.22 41.66 10.75
C LEU A 11 27.10 40.87 11.47
N VAL A 12 26.40 41.51 12.42
CA VAL A 12 25.26 40.88 13.11
C VAL A 12 24.07 40.67 12.17
N ILE A 13 23.78 41.63 11.28
CA ILE A 13 22.69 41.49 10.29
C ILE A 13 23.00 40.36 9.28
N SER A 14 24.25 40.20 8.89
CA SER A 14 24.66 39.12 7.96
C SER A 14 24.63 37.74 8.61
N LEU A 15 24.81 37.63 9.93
CA LEU A 15 24.66 36.37 10.67
C LEU A 15 23.20 35.93 10.84
N CYS A 16 22.24 36.87 10.88
CA CYS A 16 20.81 36.56 11.02
C CYS A 16 20.11 36.19 9.70
N ALA A 17 20.75 36.38 8.54
CA ALA A 17 20.13 36.19 7.23
C ALA A 17 20.23 34.75 6.69
N ALA A 18 20.91 33.84 7.38
CA ALA A 18 21.11 32.46 6.94
C ALA A 18 20.07 31.51 7.56
N GLN A 19 18.83 31.54 7.06
CA GLN A 19 17.85 30.51 7.37
C GLN A 19 17.99 29.39 6.32
N ALA A 20 18.80 28.36 6.65
CA ALA A 20 18.97 27.21 5.79
C ALA A 20 17.72 26.31 5.87
N GLN A 21 17.18 25.93 4.70
CA GLN A 21 16.07 24.98 4.66
C GLN A 21 16.50 23.64 5.25
N LYS A 22 15.69 23.10 6.16
CA LYS A 22 15.99 21.85 6.86
C LYS A 22 15.10 20.75 6.30
N PHE A 23 15.70 19.79 5.60
CA PHE A 23 15.00 18.64 5.05
C PHE A 23 15.30 17.39 5.88
N ALA A 24 14.31 16.52 6.01
CA ALA A 24 14.48 15.17 6.51
C ALA A 24 14.11 14.14 5.44
N LEU A 25 14.61 12.92 5.63
CA LEU A 25 14.33 11.76 4.81
C LEU A 25 13.73 10.68 5.71
N ILE A 26 12.78 9.93 5.17
CA ILE A 26 12.32 8.66 5.74
C ILE A 26 12.40 7.56 4.71
N ASP A 27 12.41 6.33 5.18
CA ASP A 27 12.22 5.13 4.38
C ASP A 27 10.92 4.47 4.82
N MET A 28 9.84 4.76 4.09
CA MET A 28 8.51 4.26 4.43
C MET A 28 8.46 2.72 4.41
N GLU A 29 9.18 2.09 3.47
CA GLU A 29 9.25 0.64 3.38
C GLU A 29 9.93 0.03 4.61
N PHE A 30 11.05 0.60 5.04
CA PHE A 30 11.73 0.21 6.26
C PHE A 30 10.84 0.40 7.49
N ILE A 31 10.15 1.54 7.63
CA ILE A 31 9.27 1.81 8.77
C ILE A 31 8.14 0.78 8.82
N LEU A 32 7.42 0.57 7.70
CA LEU A 32 6.30 -0.37 7.64
C LEU A 32 6.72 -1.80 8.01
N LYS A 33 7.89 -2.26 7.54
CA LYS A 33 8.42 -3.59 7.86
C LYS A 33 8.69 -3.82 9.34
N HIS A 34 8.87 -2.77 10.14
CA HIS A 34 9.11 -2.86 11.58
C HIS A 34 7.84 -2.68 12.42
N ILE A 35 6.67 -2.54 11.80
CA ILE A 35 5.38 -2.40 12.50
C ILE A 35 4.66 -3.76 12.52
N PRO A 36 4.46 -4.41 13.68
CA PRO A 36 3.79 -5.71 13.76
C PRO A 36 2.37 -5.71 13.18
N ALA A 37 1.64 -4.61 13.31
CA ALA A 37 0.31 -4.46 12.71
C ALA A 37 0.34 -4.55 11.17
N TYR A 38 1.43 -4.12 10.53
CA TYR A 38 1.60 -4.21 9.08
C TYR A 38 1.87 -5.65 8.64
N GLU A 39 2.67 -6.39 9.40
CA GLU A 39 2.87 -7.82 9.17
C GLU A 39 1.56 -8.61 9.32
N GLN A 40 0.79 -8.32 10.37
CA GLN A 40 -0.54 -8.92 10.58
C GLN A 40 -1.50 -8.59 9.44
N ALA A 41 -1.51 -7.34 8.96
CA ALA A 41 -2.29 -6.95 7.80
C ALA A 41 -1.91 -7.76 6.55
N ASN A 42 -0.62 -7.94 6.29
CA ASN A 42 -0.15 -8.75 5.16
C ASN A 42 -0.58 -10.22 5.27
N GLN A 43 -0.50 -10.82 6.47
CA GLN A 43 -0.96 -12.18 6.71
C GLN A 43 -2.47 -12.33 6.48
N GLN A 44 -3.27 -11.36 6.94
CA GLN A 44 -4.71 -11.34 6.69
C GLN A 44 -5.04 -11.20 5.20
N MET A 45 -4.33 -10.33 4.48
CA MET A 45 -4.52 -10.17 3.04
C MET A 45 -4.17 -11.45 2.27
N GLU A 46 -3.08 -12.13 2.64
CA GLU A 46 -2.69 -13.41 2.03
C GLU A 46 -3.76 -14.48 2.26
N SER A 47 -4.25 -14.62 3.50
CA SER A 47 -5.32 -15.56 3.83
C SER A 47 -6.60 -15.30 3.05
N LEU A 48 -7.00 -14.03 2.90
CA LEU A 48 -8.20 -13.66 2.13
C LEU A 48 -8.01 -13.92 0.64
N SER A 49 -6.82 -13.63 0.11
CA SER A 49 -6.48 -13.89 -1.29
C SER A 49 -6.60 -15.39 -1.62
N GLN A 50 -6.03 -16.24 -0.77
CA GLN A 50 -6.13 -17.70 -0.92
C GLN A 50 -7.57 -18.21 -0.81
N GLN A 51 -8.34 -17.68 0.15
CA GLN A 51 -9.76 -18.03 0.30
C GLN A 51 -10.55 -17.67 -0.96
N TRP A 52 -10.44 -16.44 -1.45
CA TRP A 52 -11.17 -15.98 -2.62
C TRP A 52 -10.73 -16.68 -3.91
N GLN A 53 -9.44 -16.99 -4.04
CA GLN A 53 -8.93 -17.80 -5.13
C GLN A 53 -9.57 -19.20 -5.11
N SER A 54 -9.66 -19.83 -3.94
CA SER A 54 -10.31 -21.14 -3.78
C SER A 54 -11.80 -21.09 -4.12
N GLU A 55 -12.51 -20.01 -3.76
CA GLU A 55 -13.92 -19.82 -4.12
C GLU A 55 -14.12 -19.70 -5.64
N ILE A 56 -13.26 -18.95 -6.33
CA ILE A 56 -13.30 -18.80 -7.79
C ILE A 56 -12.96 -20.14 -8.48
N GLU A 57 -11.97 -20.87 -7.97
CA GLU A 57 -11.58 -22.17 -8.50
C GLU A 57 -12.68 -23.21 -8.30
N ALA A 58 -13.37 -23.22 -7.17
CA ALA A 58 -14.52 -24.09 -6.94
C ALA A 58 -15.60 -23.88 -8.02
N LYS A 59 -15.95 -22.62 -8.33
CA LYS A 59 -16.93 -22.31 -9.40
C LYS A 59 -16.44 -22.66 -10.79
N SER A 60 -15.15 -22.45 -11.05
CA SER A 60 -14.53 -22.84 -12.32
C SER A 60 -14.54 -24.37 -12.50
N ASN A 61 -14.31 -25.13 -11.43
CA ASN A 61 -14.38 -26.58 -11.43
C ASN A 61 -15.81 -27.12 -11.57
N GLU A 62 -16.80 -26.46 -10.96
CA GLU A 62 -18.23 -26.75 -11.21
C GLU A 62 -18.58 -26.60 -12.70
N ALA A 63 -18.16 -25.49 -13.33
CA ALA A 63 -18.39 -25.26 -14.77
C ALA A 63 -17.72 -26.34 -15.64
N LYS A 64 -16.46 -26.67 -15.33
CA LYS A 64 -15.71 -27.72 -16.04
C LYS A 64 -16.39 -29.09 -15.91
N ALA A 65 -16.87 -29.46 -14.72
CA ALA A 65 -17.58 -30.72 -14.52
C ALA A 65 -18.89 -30.80 -15.33
N LEU A 66 -19.65 -29.70 -15.40
CA LEU A 66 -20.84 -29.61 -16.25
C LEU A 66 -20.50 -29.79 -17.73
N TYR A 67 -19.42 -29.16 -18.18
CA TYR A 67 -18.96 -29.26 -19.57
C TYR A 67 -18.48 -30.67 -19.92
N GLU A 68 -17.74 -31.33 -19.04
CA GLU A 68 -17.31 -32.72 -19.22
C GLU A 68 -18.51 -33.68 -19.25
N ALA A 69 -19.52 -33.46 -18.41
CA ALA A 69 -20.75 -34.24 -18.42
C ALA A 69 -21.57 -34.02 -19.71
N TYR A 70 -21.64 -32.78 -20.20
CA TYR A 70 -22.24 -32.47 -21.48
C TYR A 70 -21.56 -33.22 -22.64
N GLN A 71 -20.22 -33.19 -22.70
CA GLN A 71 -19.47 -33.87 -23.75
C GLN A 71 -19.68 -35.39 -23.77
N LYS A 72 -19.77 -36.03 -22.60
CA LYS A 72 -20.03 -37.48 -22.50
C LYS A 72 -21.40 -37.88 -23.03
N ASP A 73 -22.41 -37.06 -22.74
CA ASP A 73 -23.80 -37.37 -23.08
C ASP A 73 -24.21 -36.86 -24.48
N ALA A 74 -23.41 -35.98 -25.11
CA ALA A 74 -23.78 -35.17 -26.26
C ALA A 74 -24.46 -35.93 -27.42
N ALA A 75 -23.99 -37.14 -27.71
CA ALA A 75 -24.51 -37.99 -28.78
C ALA A 75 -25.95 -38.49 -28.53
N THR A 76 -26.40 -38.50 -27.27
CA THR A 76 -27.73 -38.99 -26.85
C THR A 76 -28.73 -37.87 -26.53
N LEU A 77 -28.26 -36.61 -26.47
CA LEU A 77 -29.09 -35.46 -26.10
C LEU A 77 -29.89 -34.93 -27.30
N THR A 78 -31.12 -34.51 -27.04
CA THR A 78 -31.92 -33.68 -27.96
C THR A 78 -31.36 -32.27 -28.02
N ASP A 79 -31.71 -31.51 -29.06
CA ASP A 79 -31.24 -30.12 -29.22
C ASP A 79 -31.62 -29.25 -28.02
N ALA A 80 -32.85 -29.37 -27.49
CA ALA A 80 -33.28 -28.64 -26.30
C ALA A 80 -32.46 -28.99 -25.05
N GLN A 81 -32.07 -30.26 -24.89
CA GLN A 81 -31.22 -30.69 -23.78
C GLN A 81 -29.78 -30.19 -23.93
N ARG A 82 -29.25 -30.11 -25.16
CA ARG A 82 -27.93 -29.55 -25.43
C ARG A 82 -27.89 -28.07 -25.06
N THR A 83 -28.85 -27.28 -25.53
CA THR A 83 -28.95 -25.85 -25.20
C THR A 83 -29.03 -25.63 -23.69
N ALA A 84 -29.87 -26.39 -22.97
CA ALA A 84 -29.97 -26.26 -21.51
C ALA A 84 -28.65 -26.59 -20.78
N LYS A 85 -27.89 -27.61 -21.23
CA LYS A 85 -26.58 -27.93 -20.65
C LYS A 85 -25.52 -26.87 -20.98
N GLU A 86 -25.51 -26.34 -22.20
CA GLU A 86 -24.61 -25.25 -22.61
C GLU A 86 -24.87 -23.98 -21.79
N GLU A 87 -26.13 -23.60 -21.62
CA GLU A 87 -26.52 -22.46 -20.78
C GLU A 87 -26.08 -22.64 -19.33
N ALA A 88 -26.19 -23.87 -18.78
CA ALA A 88 -25.74 -24.16 -17.42
C ALA A 88 -24.22 -24.02 -17.26
N VAL A 89 -23.43 -24.43 -18.26
CA VAL A 89 -21.97 -24.22 -18.28
C VAL A 89 -21.65 -22.73 -18.31
N VAL A 90 -22.24 -21.98 -19.25
CA VAL A 90 -22.02 -20.53 -19.40
C VAL A 90 -22.44 -19.77 -18.13
N ALA A 91 -23.55 -20.16 -17.49
CA ALA A 91 -23.99 -19.57 -16.24
C ALA A 91 -22.93 -19.76 -15.13
N LYS A 92 -22.33 -20.95 -15.03
CA LYS A 92 -21.27 -21.22 -14.03
C LYS A 92 -19.96 -20.52 -14.32
N GLU A 93 -19.57 -20.42 -15.58
CA GLU A 93 -18.40 -19.61 -15.98
C GLU A 93 -18.61 -18.13 -15.63
N LYS A 94 -19.84 -17.63 -15.84
CA LYS A 94 -20.22 -16.27 -15.47
C LYS A 94 -20.16 -16.04 -13.95
N GLU A 95 -20.66 -16.97 -13.14
CA GLU A 95 -20.53 -16.90 -11.67
C GLU A 95 -19.06 -16.78 -11.24
N ALA A 96 -18.16 -17.57 -11.82
CA ALA A 96 -16.72 -17.51 -11.52
C ALA A 96 -16.10 -16.16 -11.93
N ALA A 97 -16.49 -15.63 -13.10
CA ALA A 97 -16.03 -14.33 -13.57
C ALA A 97 -16.53 -13.17 -12.68
N GLU A 98 -17.79 -13.22 -12.24
CA GLU A 98 -18.38 -12.25 -11.32
C GLU A 98 -17.68 -12.26 -9.96
N LEU A 99 -17.37 -13.44 -9.40
CA LEU A 99 -16.57 -13.55 -8.17
C LEU A 99 -15.17 -12.96 -8.34
N ARG A 100 -14.50 -13.25 -9.46
CA ARG A 100 -13.18 -12.68 -9.76
C ARG A 100 -13.25 -11.15 -9.82
N GLN A 101 -14.26 -10.59 -10.48
CA GLN A 101 -14.44 -9.14 -10.54
C GLN A 101 -14.78 -8.55 -9.16
N LYS A 102 -15.61 -9.22 -8.37
CA LYS A 102 -15.99 -8.79 -7.03
C LYS A 102 -14.77 -8.73 -6.09
N TYR A 103 -13.90 -9.75 -6.12
CA TYR A 103 -12.75 -9.83 -5.22
C TYR A 103 -11.55 -9.05 -5.74
N PHE A 104 -11.18 -9.22 -7.01
CA PHE A 104 -9.93 -8.72 -7.59
C PHE A 104 -10.12 -7.64 -8.66
N GLY A 105 -11.33 -7.13 -8.85
CA GLY A 105 -11.56 -5.99 -9.72
C GLY A 105 -10.93 -4.68 -9.20
N PRO A 106 -10.90 -3.61 -10.01
CA PRO A 106 -10.28 -2.33 -9.63
C PRO A 106 -10.88 -1.68 -8.36
N GLN A 107 -12.12 -2.00 -8.04
CA GLN A 107 -12.82 -1.60 -6.81
C GLN A 107 -13.30 -2.82 -6.02
N GLY A 108 -12.63 -3.96 -6.21
CA GLY A 108 -12.96 -5.21 -5.56
C GLY A 108 -12.66 -5.20 -4.07
N GLU A 109 -13.12 -6.24 -3.39
CA GLU A 109 -12.96 -6.40 -1.94
C GLU A 109 -11.49 -6.43 -1.52
N MET A 110 -10.57 -6.93 -2.36
CA MET A 110 -9.13 -6.93 -2.09
C MET A 110 -8.59 -5.51 -1.86
N MET A 111 -8.91 -4.59 -2.76
CA MET A 111 -8.44 -3.19 -2.67
C MET A 111 -9.05 -2.46 -1.47
N LYS A 112 -10.34 -2.73 -1.18
CA LYS A 112 -11.02 -2.15 -0.02
C LYS A 112 -10.38 -2.64 1.27
N LYS A 113 -10.13 -3.94 1.39
CA LYS A 113 -9.57 -4.53 2.60
C LYS A 113 -8.13 -4.10 2.84
N GLN A 114 -7.33 -4.01 1.77
CA GLN A 114 -5.98 -3.47 1.87
C GLN A 114 -5.99 -2.03 2.41
N ARG A 115 -6.89 -1.18 1.91
CA ARG A 115 -7.03 0.19 2.42
C ARG A 115 -7.47 0.21 3.88
N GLU A 116 -8.47 -0.60 4.25
CA GLU A 116 -8.99 -0.69 5.62
C GLU A 116 -7.89 -1.07 6.64
N LEU A 117 -7.02 -2.02 6.28
CA LEU A 117 -5.96 -2.50 7.16
C LEU A 117 -4.73 -1.58 7.18
N VAL A 118 -4.34 -1.01 6.05
CA VAL A 118 -3.07 -0.28 5.90
C VAL A 118 -3.22 1.22 6.18
N ALA A 119 -4.36 1.84 5.84
CA ALA A 119 -4.58 3.27 6.06
C ALA A 119 -4.34 3.72 7.51
N PRO A 120 -4.87 3.06 8.57
CA PRO A 120 -4.62 3.50 9.94
C PRO A 120 -3.14 3.42 10.34
N ILE A 121 -2.38 2.49 9.75
CA ILE A 121 -0.94 2.38 9.97
C ILE A 121 -0.22 3.57 9.35
N GLN A 122 -0.56 3.91 8.10
CA GLN A 122 -0.01 5.07 7.40
C GLN A 122 -0.36 6.38 8.09
N ASP A 123 -1.58 6.53 8.61
CA ASP A 123 -2.02 7.72 9.36
C ASP A 123 -1.20 7.89 10.65
N ASN A 124 -0.93 6.80 11.37
CA ASN A 124 -0.07 6.84 12.55
C ASN A 124 1.36 7.25 12.21
N ILE A 125 1.94 6.71 11.14
CA ILE A 125 3.28 7.10 10.66
C ILE A 125 3.28 8.58 10.26
N TYR A 126 2.27 9.03 9.52
CA TYR A 126 2.14 10.43 9.11
C TYR A 126 2.12 11.37 10.31
N ASN A 127 1.33 11.06 11.33
CA ASN A 127 1.27 11.88 12.55
C ASN A 127 2.62 11.90 13.28
N ALA A 128 3.29 10.76 13.42
CA ALA A 128 4.62 10.70 14.02
C ALA A 128 5.66 11.53 13.24
N VAL A 129 5.65 11.42 11.91
CA VAL A 129 6.53 12.22 11.03
C VAL A 129 6.23 13.71 11.17
N LYS A 130 4.95 14.09 11.22
CA LYS A 130 4.53 15.48 11.37
C LYS A 130 4.98 16.07 12.70
N ASP A 131 4.83 15.34 13.79
CA ASP A 131 5.25 15.79 15.12
C ASP A 131 6.76 16.00 15.17
N ILE A 132 7.55 15.04 14.67
CA ILE A 132 9.01 15.16 14.57
C ILE A 132 9.39 16.35 13.67
N ALA A 133 8.70 16.53 12.54
CA ALA A 133 8.93 17.65 11.63
C ALA A 133 8.73 19.01 12.30
N MET A 134 7.66 19.15 13.09
CA MET A 134 7.37 20.38 13.82
C MET A 134 8.37 20.63 14.95
N GLU A 135 8.70 19.61 15.75
CA GLU A 135 9.66 19.72 16.86
C GLU A 135 11.06 20.08 16.37
N GLN A 136 11.48 19.48 15.25
CA GLN A 136 12.82 19.65 14.70
C GLN A 136 12.90 20.77 13.65
N ASN A 137 11.80 21.49 13.38
CA ASN A 137 11.71 22.56 12.39
C ASN A 137 12.17 22.12 10.99
N TYR A 138 11.71 20.95 10.54
CA TYR A 138 11.91 20.50 9.15
C TYR A 138 10.89 21.17 8.23
N ASP A 139 11.35 21.72 7.11
CA ASP A 139 10.48 22.34 6.09
C ASP A 139 9.77 21.27 5.23
N ALA A 140 10.41 20.12 5.05
CA ALA A 140 9.81 18.95 4.41
C ALA A 140 10.48 17.65 4.84
N VAL A 141 9.69 16.57 4.82
CA VAL A 141 10.14 15.20 4.99
C VAL A 141 9.87 14.45 3.69
N ILE A 142 10.91 13.83 3.13
CA ILE A 142 10.85 13.16 1.83
C ILE A 142 10.96 11.66 2.05
N ASP A 143 10.07 10.89 1.44
CA ASP A 143 10.22 9.44 1.40
C ASP A 143 11.26 9.04 0.33
N ARG A 144 12.22 8.20 0.71
CA ARG A 144 13.29 7.70 -0.15
C ARG A 144 12.75 7.07 -1.42
N ALA A 145 11.66 6.30 -1.35
CA ALA A 145 11.07 5.66 -2.52
C ALA A 145 10.45 6.66 -3.51
N SER A 146 9.97 7.81 -3.02
CA SER A 146 9.42 8.89 -3.85
C SER A 146 10.50 9.73 -4.56
N ALA A 147 11.73 9.73 -4.05
CA ALA A 147 12.82 10.56 -4.52
C ALA A 147 13.68 9.86 -5.60
N GLN A 148 13.07 9.45 -6.72
CA GLN A 148 13.72 8.63 -7.75
C GLN A 148 15.00 9.22 -8.37
N SER A 149 15.18 10.55 -8.31
CA SER A 149 16.38 11.24 -8.80
C SER A 149 17.50 11.40 -7.76
N MET A 150 17.27 10.96 -6.51
CA MET A 150 18.21 11.10 -5.42
C MET A 150 19.22 9.95 -5.41
N ILE A 151 20.46 10.24 -5.83
CA ILE A 151 21.55 9.25 -5.86
C ILE A 151 22.10 9.00 -4.43
N PHE A 152 22.13 10.03 -3.60
CA PHE A 152 22.67 9.96 -2.25
C PHE A 152 21.95 10.96 -1.32
N ALA A 153 21.63 10.50 -0.12
CA ALA A 153 21.25 11.33 1.02
C ALA A 153 22.20 11.05 2.18
N SER A 154 22.60 12.10 2.90
CA SER A 154 23.38 11.91 4.13
C SER A 154 22.55 11.11 5.13
N PRO A 155 23.09 10.05 5.77
CA PRO A 155 22.38 9.34 6.83
C PRO A 155 21.93 10.24 7.99
N ARG A 156 22.56 11.43 8.15
CA ARG A 156 22.23 12.43 9.17
C ARG A 156 20.84 13.05 9.01
N ILE A 157 20.26 13.01 7.81
CA ILE A 157 18.90 13.54 7.58
C ILE A 157 17.84 12.43 7.59
N ASP A 158 18.24 11.17 7.75
CA ASP A 158 17.32 10.04 7.85
C ASP A 158 16.75 9.94 9.27
N ILE A 159 15.45 10.15 9.41
CA ILE A 159 14.74 10.12 10.70
C ILE A 159 13.89 8.84 10.85
N SER A 160 14.08 7.82 10.01
CA SER A 160 13.23 6.61 10.02
C SER A 160 13.21 5.89 11.37
N ASN A 161 14.37 5.80 12.02
CA ASN A 161 14.46 5.20 13.37
C ASN A 161 13.81 6.09 14.44
N GLU A 162 13.86 7.41 14.29
CA GLU A 162 13.18 8.35 15.20
C GLU A 162 11.66 8.21 15.07
N VAL A 163 11.15 8.04 13.86
CA VAL A 163 9.73 7.72 13.60
C VAL A 163 9.34 6.40 14.26
N LEU A 164 10.13 5.34 14.09
CA LEU A 164 9.87 4.05 14.76
C LEU A 164 9.87 4.18 16.29
N SER A 165 10.81 4.94 16.85
CA SER A 165 10.86 5.20 18.29
C SER A 165 9.64 5.97 18.79
N ARG A 166 9.21 7.00 18.05
CA ARG A 166 7.97 7.76 18.33
C ARG A 166 6.74 6.88 18.35
N LEU A 167 6.69 5.87 17.49
CA LEU A 167 5.62 4.89 17.40
C LEU A 167 5.74 3.75 18.43
N GLY A 168 6.82 3.70 19.22
CA GLY A 168 7.04 2.68 20.24
C GLY A 168 7.68 1.37 19.73
N TYR A 169 8.30 1.38 18.55
CA TYR A 169 8.93 0.21 17.91
C TYR A 169 10.47 0.22 17.97
N SER A 170 11.06 1.10 18.80
CA SER A 170 12.51 1.09 19.04
C SER A 170 12.91 -0.05 19.98
N ASN A 171 13.91 -0.84 19.58
CA ASN A 171 14.67 -1.72 20.47
C ASN A 171 15.46 -0.92 21.51
#